data_AF-A0A4R0E1M1-F1
#
_entry.id   AF-A0A4R0E1M1-F1
#
_cell.length_a   1.000
_cell.length_b   1.000
_cell.length_c   1.000
_cell.angle_alpha   90.00
_cell.angle_beta   90.00
_cell.angle_gamma   90.00
#
_symmetry.space_group_name_H-M   'P 1'
#
loop_
_entity.id
_entity.type
_entity.pdbx_description
1 polymer ?
#
loop_
_entity_poly.entity_id
_entity_poly.type
_entity_poly.pdbx_seq_one_letter_code
_entity_poly.pdbx_strand_id
1 'polypeptide(L)'
;MRLVVLCLLVMFFLLMTYQTRNHPQIRHNTLLDRIQHPFDIRLRYRIAEVDPRFGLTVNEVQLISQQATDIWKQGTGKDYFVYDPNATLAIHLIYDQRQDESNQRRQHLGNIEQNQKIWSNKNQNLKQSKEELNRTNALLEAKKNQLNAQLSQYNQKIAMLNHNGGINPAQRDQFIQQRHQLQQQIFTLEQEINLYNQKIQQLNSHVDELNQINHQLNQSVEQFNQRFRPHLFDKGLFNGKQINIYEFESADDLRLTLAHEFGHALGLEHNQDPQALMYPLMKDQQMQNFRLSAADLALLQAR
;
A
#
# COMPACT_ATOMS: atom_id res chain seq x y z
N MET A 1 49.80 -19.21 -48.72
CA MET A 1 49.50 -19.16 -47.27
C MET A 1 49.26 -17.73 -46.78
N ARG A 2 50.20 -16.78 -46.94
CA ARG A 2 50.02 -15.38 -46.48
C ARG A 2 48.79 -14.66 -47.06
N LEU A 3 48.52 -14.82 -48.36
CA LEU A 3 47.37 -14.19 -49.02
C LEU A 3 46.02 -14.72 -48.51
N VAL A 4 45.92 -16.04 -48.29
CA VAL A 4 44.71 -16.69 -47.78
C VAL A 4 44.40 -16.23 -46.35
N VAL A 5 45.44 -16.15 -45.51
CA VAL A 5 45.30 -15.62 -44.14
C VAL A 5 44.84 -14.16 -44.16
N LEU A 6 45.40 -13.33 -45.05
CA LEU A 6 44.98 -11.94 -45.22
C LEU A 6 43.50 -11.84 -45.65
N CYS A 7 43.06 -12.63 -46.63
CA CYS A 7 41.67 -12.64 -47.08
C CYS A 7 40.70 -13.07 -45.97
N LEU A 8 41.05 -14.09 -45.19
CA LEU A 8 40.25 -14.53 -44.05
C LEU A 8 40.13 -13.46 -42.97
N LEU A 9 41.22 -12.74 -42.68
CA LEU A 9 41.20 -11.61 -41.74
C LEU A 9 40.30 -10.47 -42.24
N VAL A 10 40.40 -10.09 -43.52
CA VAL A 10 39.54 -9.04 -44.10
C VAL A 10 38.07 -9.44 -44.03
N MET A 11 37.73 -10.69 -44.39
CA MET A 11 36.37 -11.20 -44.32
C MET A 11 35.84 -11.20 -42.88
N PHE A 12 36.69 -11.59 -41.91
CA PHE A 12 36.37 -11.52 -40.49
C PHE A 12 36.10 -10.08 -40.03
N PHE A 13 36.94 -9.11 -40.41
CA PHE A 13 36.71 -7.70 -40.07
C PHE A 13 35.43 -7.15 -40.68
N LEU A 14 35.13 -7.50 -41.93
CA LEU A 14 33.88 -7.12 -42.61
C LEU A 14 32.65 -7.72 -41.92
N LEU A 15 32.73 -8.99 -41.53
CA LEU A 15 31.65 -9.65 -40.77
C LEU A 15 31.43 -8.95 -39.42
N MET A 16 32.50 -8.68 -38.68
CA MET A 16 32.43 -8.00 -37.37
C MET A 16 31.89 -6.57 -37.50
N THR A 17 32.28 -5.82 -38.53
CA THR A 17 31.73 -4.47 -38.77
C THR A 17 30.26 -4.51 -39.18
N TYR A 18 29.87 -5.42 -40.07
CA TYR A 18 28.48 -5.63 -40.46
C TYR A 18 27.59 -5.95 -39.25
N GLN A 19 28.01 -6.94 -38.44
CA GLN A 19 27.30 -7.35 -37.23
C GLN A 19 27.10 -6.15 -36.28
N THR A 20 28.18 -5.40 -36.01
CA THR A 20 28.19 -4.27 -35.06
C THR A 20 27.41 -3.05 -35.56
N ARG A 21 27.27 -2.89 -36.89
CA ARG A 21 26.53 -1.80 -37.52
C ARG A 21 25.03 -2.06 -37.50
N ASN A 22 24.60 -3.28 -37.84
CA ASN A 22 23.18 -3.62 -37.93
C ASN A 22 22.59 -4.06 -36.59
N HIS A 23 23.42 -4.53 -35.66
CA HIS A 23 23.02 -4.98 -34.34
C HIS A 23 23.92 -4.36 -33.27
N PRO A 24 23.79 -3.05 -32.97
CA PRO A 24 24.69 -2.35 -32.05
C PRO A 24 24.69 -2.93 -30.63
N GLN A 25 23.61 -3.60 -30.21
CA GLN A 25 23.51 -4.24 -28.89
C GLN A 25 24.59 -5.30 -28.65
N ILE A 26 25.06 -5.99 -29.70
CA ILE A 26 26.04 -7.07 -29.53
C ILE A 26 27.41 -6.55 -29.08
N ARG A 27 27.64 -5.23 -29.08
CA ARG A 27 28.86 -4.62 -28.49
C ARG A 27 28.99 -4.95 -27.01
N HIS A 28 27.89 -5.31 -26.36
CA HIS A 28 27.87 -5.73 -24.96
C HIS A 28 28.12 -7.25 -24.79
N ASN A 29 28.22 -8.04 -25.87
CA ASN A 29 28.70 -9.42 -25.81
C ASN A 29 30.23 -9.47 -25.85
N THR A 30 30.84 -10.52 -25.30
CA THR A 30 32.30 -10.69 -25.37
C THR A 30 32.75 -10.95 -26.81
N LEU A 31 34.00 -10.60 -27.15
CA LEU A 31 34.54 -10.90 -28.48
C LEU A 31 34.56 -12.41 -28.75
N LEU A 32 34.89 -13.22 -27.75
CA LEU A 32 34.92 -14.68 -27.87
C LEU A 32 33.53 -15.23 -28.19
N ASP A 33 32.50 -14.73 -27.50
CA ASP A 33 31.11 -15.13 -27.76
C ASP A 33 30.68 -14.83 -29.19
N ARG A 34 30.99 -13.61 -29.67
CA ARG A 34 30.67 -13.19 -31.04
C ARG A 34 31.38 -14.02 -32.10
N ILE A 35 32.57 -14.55 -31.79
CA ILE A 35 33.32 -15.45 -32.68
C ILE A 35 32.71 -16.85 -32.68
N GLN A 36 32.31 -17.36 -31.50
CA GLN A 36 31.72 -18.70 -31.35
C GLN A 36 30.28 -18.77 -31.89
N HIS A 37 29.54 -17.66 -31.82
CA HIS A 37 28.14 -17.55 -32.21
C HIS A 37 27.92 -16.38 -33.20
N PRO A 38 28.49 -16.43 -34.41
CA PRO A 38 28.53 -15.29 -35.33
C PRO A 38 27.13 -14.86 -35.84
N PHE A 39 26.14 -15.75 -35.78
CA PHE A 39 24.77 -15.49 -36.21
C PHE A 39 23.80 -15.26 -35.04
N ASP A 40 24.25 -15.44 -33.79
CA ASP A 40 23.44 -15.11 -32.62
C ASP A 40 23.59 -13.62 -32.32
N ILE A 41 22.48 -12.88 -32.50
CA ILE A 41 22.42 -11.43 -32.31
C ILE A 41 21.76 -11.05 -30.98
N ARG A 42 21.50 -12.04 -30.12
CA ARG A 42 20.91 -11.83 -28.80
C ARG A 42 21.94 -11.22 -27.86
N LEU A 43 21.45 -10.32 -27.03
CA LEU A 43 22.23 -9.68 -25.99
C LEU A 43 22.36 -10.64 -24.80
N ARG A 44 23.60 -10.95 -24.44
CA ARG A 44 23.88 -11.78 -23.27
C ARG A 44 23.89 -10.94 -22.01
N TYR A 45 23.29 -11.45 -20.95
CA TYR A 45 23.31 -10.80 -19.63
C TYR A 45 23.53 -11.80 -18.50
N ARG A 46 24.02 -11.29 -17.37
CA ARG A 46 24.15 -12.04 -16.12
C ARG A 46 23.66 -11.21 -14.94
N ILE A 47 23.33 -11.91 -13.87
CA ILE A 47 23.17 -11.28 -12.56
C ILE A 47 24.55 -11.25 -11.90
N ALA A 48 24.97 -10.07 -11.45
CA ALA A 48 26.19 -9.89 -10.68
C ALA A 48 25.87 -9.95 -9.18
N GLU A 49 26.38 -9.01 -8.40
CA GLU A 49 26.08 -8.91 -6.98
C GLU A 49 24.65 -8.41 -6.76
N VAL A 50 23.94 -9.13 -5.91
CA VAL A 50 22.63 -8.73 -5.37
C VAL A 50 22.84 -8.43 -3.90
N ASP A 51 22.69 -7.17 -3.52
CA ASP A 51 22.82 -6.79 -2.12
C ASP A 51 21.74 -7.51 -1.28
N PRO A 52 22.13 -8.30 -0.26
CA PRO A 52 21.19 -9.11 0.51
C PRO A 52 20.15 -8.28 1.27
N ARG A 53 20.37 -6.97 1.46
CA ARG A 53 19.40 -6.07 2.10
C ARG A 53 18.12 -5.88 1.28
N PHE A 54 18.13 -6.20 -0.02
CA PHE A 54 16.90 -6.29 -0.81
C PHE A 54 16.04 -7.51 -0.47
N GLY A 55 16.58 -8.50 0.27
CA GLY A 55 15.87 -9.74 0.59
C GLY A 55 15.64 -10.65 -0.60
N LEU A 56 16.37 -10.44 -1.71
CA LEU A 56 16.32 -11.27 -2.91
C LEU A 56 17.61 -12.07 -3.08
N THR A 57 17.47 -13.30 -3.54
CA THR A 57 18.56 -14.14 -4.01
C THR A 57 18.91 -13.84 -5.47
N VAL A 58 20.12 -14.22 -5.88
CA VAL A 58 20.56 -14.15 -7.29
C VAL A 58 19.60 -14.90 -8.22
N ASN A 59 19.07 -16.05 -7.79
CA ASN A 59 18.14 -16.86 -8.57
C ASN A 59 16.78 -16.16 -8.77
N GLU A 60 16.28 -15.49 -7.74
CA GLU A 60 15.04 -14.71 -7.84
C GLU A 60 15.21 -13.53 -8.79
N VAL A 61 16.33 -12.79 -8.69
CA VAL A 61 16.63 -11.69 -9.61
C VAL A 61 16.81 -12.20 -11.04
N GLN A 62 17.41 -13.37 -11.23
CA GLN A 62 17.51 -13.99 -12.54
C GLN A 62 16.13 -14.31 -13.11
N LEU A 63 15.23 -14.90 -12.32
CA LEU A 63 13.86 -15.19 -12.75
C LEU A 63 13.11 -13.91 -13.13
N ILE A 64 13.20 -12.87 -12.31
CA ILE A 64 12.55 -11.57 -12.58
C ILE A 64 13.14 -10.93 -13.84
N SER A 65 14.46 -11.05 -14.04
CA SER A 65 15.13 -10.56 -15.26
C SER A 65 14.68 -11.33 -16.50
N GLN A 66 14.48 -12.64 -16.41
CA GLN A 66 13.92 -13.44 -17.51
C GLN A 66 12.50 -12.98 -17.84
N GLN A 67 11.65 -12.78 -16.83
CA GLN A 67 10.30 -12.24 -17.02
C GLN A 67 10.32 -10.83 -17.64
N ALA A 68 11.31 -10.00 -17.30
CA ALA A 68 11.50 -8.69 -17.91
C ALA A 68 11.87 -8.80 -19.39
N THR A 69 12.78 -9.71 -19.75
CA THR A 69 13.13 -9.99 -21.16
C THR A 69 11.97 -10.59 -21.95
N ASP A 70 11.10 -11.36 -21.29
CA ASP A 70 9.91 -11.95 -21.92
C ASP A 70 8.90 -10.89 -22.36
N ILE A 71 8.86 -9.71 -21.73
CA ILE A 71 8.01 -8.59 -22.19
C ILE A 71 8.38 -8.22 -23.64
N TRP A 72 9.68 -8.10 -23.92
CA TRP A 72 10.19 -7.79 -25.25
C TRP A 72 9.87 -8.92 -26.24
N LYS A 73 10.04 -10.17 -25.82
CA LYS A 73 9.74 -11.35 -26.65
C LYS A 73 8.26 -11.47 -26.98
N GLN A 74 7.38 -11.30 -26.01
CA GLN A 74 5.94 -11.37 -26.20
C GLN A 74 5.43 -10.24 -27.09
N GLY A 75 5.94 -9.02 -26.92
CA GLY A 75 5.51 -7.87 -27.72
C GLY A 75 6.00 -7.91 -29.17
N THR A 76 7.14 -8.55 -29.45
CA THR A 76 7.80 -8.49 -30.78
C THR A 76 7.84 -9.83 -31.53
N GLY A 77 7.57 -10.94 -30.83
CA GLY A 77 7.77 -12.31 -31.33
C GLY A 77 9.24 -12.72 -31.50
N LYS A 78 10.20 -11.89 -31.08
CA LYS A 78 11.65 -12.15 -31.23
C LYS A 78 12.32 -12.27 -29.88
N ASP A 79 13.19 -13.26 -29.76
CA ASP A 79 14.05 -13.40 -28.58
C ASP A 79 15.27 -12.50 -28.73
N TYR A 80 15.39 -11.48 -27.89
CA TYR A 80 16.47 -10.48 -27.95
C TYR A 80 17.57 -10.73 -26.92
N PHE A 81 17.33 -11.58 -25.92
CA PHE A 81 18.22 -11.71 -24.77
C PHE A 81 18.50 -13.18 -24.47
N VAL A 82 19.65 -13.45 -23.89
CA VAL A 82 19.97 -14.78 -23.37
C VAL A 82 20.75 -14.65 -22.07
N TYR A 83 20.35 -15.41 -21.06
CA TYR A 83 21.11 -15.47 -19.82
C TYR A 83 22.41 -16.26 -20.04
N ASP A 84 23.53 -15.68 -19.65
CA ASP A 84 24.85 -16.31 -19.70
C ASP A 84 25.66 -15.84 -18.49
N PRO A 85 26.04 -16.73 -17.55
CA PRO A 85 26.76 -16.32 -16.34
C PRO A 85 28.12 -15.65 -16.61
N ASN A 86 28.67 -15.78 -17.81
CA ASN A 86 29.93 -15.17 -18.23
C ASN A 86 29.72 -13.89 -19.08
N ALA A 87 28.49 -13.39 -19.20
CA ALA A 87 28.18 -12.19 -19.98
C ALA A 87 28.88 -10.93 -19.44
N THR A 88 29.16 -9.99 -20.35
CA THR A 88 29.71 -8.68 -19.97
C THR A 88 28.65 -7.77 -19.37
N LEU A 89 27.43 -7.77 -19.93
CA LEU A 89 26.30 -7.00 -19.41
C LEU A 89 25.88 -7.58 -18.06
N ALA A 90 26.25 -6.87 -17.01
CA ALA A 90 25.99 -7.25 -15.64
C ALA A 90 24.83 -6.46 -15.07
N ILE A 91 23.95 -7.15 -14.33
CA ILE A 91 22.87 -6.53 -13.55
C ILE A 91 23.29 -6.53 -12.08
N HIS A 92 23.34 -5.35 -11.48
CA HIS A 92 23.68 -5.14 -10.08
C HIS A 92 22.48 -4.59 -9.32
N LEU A 93 22.16 -5.18 -8.17
CA LEU A 93 21.20 -4.58 -7.23
C LEU A 93 22.00 -3.95 -6.09
N ILE A 94 21.99 -2.61 -6.03
CA ILE A 94 22.82 -1.81 -5.13
C ILE A 94 21.91 -1.12 -4.13
N TYR A 95 21.92 -1.59 -2.88
CA TYR A 95 21.07 -1.00 -1.84
C TYR A 95 21.74 0.27 -1.32
N ASP A 96 21.12 1.41 -1.64
CA ASP A 96 21.56 2.72 -1.17
C ASP A 96 20.42 3.50 -0.49
N GLN A 97 20.65 4.79 -0.29
CA GLN A 97 19.71 5.69 0.35
C GLN A 97 18.32 5.69 -0.32
N ARG A 98 18.22 5.43 -1.62
CA ARG A 98 16.93 5.42 -2.34
C ARG A 98 16.03 4.27 -1.88
N GLN A 99 16.54 3.04 -1.90
CA GLN A 99 15.78 1.90 -1.37
C GLN A 99 15.47 2.07 0.12
N ASP A 100 16.43 2.60 0.89
CA ASP A 100 16.23 2.82 2.32
C ASP A 100 15.11 3.83 2.60
N GLU A 101 15.10 4.96 1.89
CA GLU A 101 14.04 5.95 1.96
C GLU A 101 12.69 5.39 1.51
N SER A 102 12.66 4.58 0.46
CA SER A 102 11.46 3.88 -0.02
C SER A 102 10.89 2.92 1.03
N ASN A 103 11.76 2.15 1.69
CA ASN A 103 11.40 1.24 2.78
C ASN A 103 10.81 2.01 3.96
N GLN A 104 11.48 3.09 4.38
CA GLN A 104 11.01 3.93 5.47
C GLN A 104 9.68 4.62 5.13
N ARG A 105 9.53 5.14 3.89
CA ARG A 105 8.29 5.75 3.40
C ARG A 105 7.12 4.77 3.54
N ARG A 106 7.27 3.54 3.05
CA ARG A 106 6.22 2.50 3.15
C ARG A 106 5.90 2.14 4.59
N GLN A 107 6.91 1.97 5.44
CA GLN A 107 6.69 1.69 6.86
C GLN A 107 5.91 2.81 7.55
N HIS A 108 6.29 4.07 7.33
CA HIS A 108 5.58 5.21 7.91
C HIS A 108 4.15 5.33 7.39
N LEU A 109 3.93 5.12 6.09
CA LEU A 109 2.59 5.12 5.50
C LEU A 109 1.71 4.02 6.09
N GLY A 110 2.23 2.79 6.20
CA GLY A 110 1.52 1.66 6.81
C GLY A 110 1.10 1.93 8.26
N ASN A 111 1.96 2.60 9.05
CA ASN A 111 1.61 3.01 10.40
C ASN A 111 0.47 4.04 10.43
N ILE A 112 0.48 5.02 9.50
CA ILE A 112 -0.60 6.01 9.38
C ILE A 112 -1.92 5.32 9.02
N GLU A 113 -1.91 4.44 8.02
CA GLU A 113 -3.09 3.69 7.58
C GLU A 113 -3.65 2.80 8.70
N GLN A 114 -2.78 2.14 9.46
CA GLN A 114 -3.19 1.34 10.61
C GLN A 114 -3.87 2.21 11.68
N ASN A 115 -3.28 3.35 12.03
CA ASN A 115 -3.86 4.28 13.01
C ASN A 115 -5.19 4.87 12.51
N GLN A 116 -5.31 5.15 11.22
CA GLN A 116 -6.55 5.62 10.61
C GLN A 116 -7.66 4.55 10.72
N LYS A 117 -7.32 3.28 10.51
CA LYS A 117 -8.25 2.15 10.71
C LYS A 117 -8.70 2.02 12.16
N ILE A 118 -7.76 2.14 13.11
CA ILE A 118 -8.05 2.12 14.56
C ILE A 118 -9.01 3.26 14.92
N TRP A 119 -8.72 4.48 14.45
CA TRP A 119 -9.57 5.65 14.66
C TRP A 119 -10.97 5.44 14.09
N SER A 120 -11.07 4.95 12.86
CA SER A 120 -12.34 4.69 12.19
C SER A 120 -13.23 3.72 12.98
N ASN A 121 -12.65 2.60 13.41
CA ASN A 121 -13.36 1.59 14.21
C ASN A 121 -13.85 2.16 15.55
N LYS A 122 -12.99 2.89 16.28
CA LYS A 122 -13.37 3.52 17.55
C LYS A 122 -14.45 4.58 17.36
N ASN A 123 -14.38 5.37 16.28
CA ASN A 123 -15.39 6.38 15.96
C ASN A 123 -16.75 5.74 15.64
N GLN A 124 -16.76 4.59 14.96
CA GLN A 124 -17.99 3.82 14.75
C GLN A 124 -18.60 3.33 16.07
N ASN A 125 -17.79 2.78 16.98
CA ASN A 125 -18.25 2.35 18.30
C ASN A 125 -18.78 3.52 19.14
N LEU A 126 -18.14 4.69 19.04
CA LEU A 126 -18.59 5.91 19.71
C LEU A 126 -19.99 6.33 19.22
N LYS A 127 -20.23 6.30 17.91
CA LYS A 127 -21.55 6.62 17.33
C LYS A 127 -22.63 5.67 17.85
N GLN A 128 -22.36 4.37 17.88
CA GLN A 128 -23.28 3.36 18.42
C GLN A 128 -23.57 3.59 19.91
N SER A 129 -22.54 3.86 20.71
CA SER A 129 -22.69 4.15 22.15
C SER A 129 -23.53 5.40 22.40
N LYS A 130 -23.36 6.44 21.57
CA LYS A 130 -24.15 7.67 21.63
C LYS A 130 -25.63 7.41 21.31
N GLU A 131 -25.92 6.57 20.33
CA GLU A 131 -27.29 6.17 20.01
C GLU A 131 -27.94 5.37 21.15
N GLU A 132 -27.21 4.44 21.77
CA GLU A 132 -27.69 3.69 22.94
C GLU A 132 -28.00 4.62 24.12
N LEU A 133 -27.14 5.60 24.39
CA LEU A 133 -27.33 6.59 25.44
C LEU A 133 -28.56 7.46 25.19
N ASN A 134 -28.78 7.91 23.95
CA ASN A 134 -29.99 8.66 23.59
C ASN A 134 -31.26 7.85 23.85
N ARG A 135 -31.27 6.55 23.50
CA ARG A 135 -32.40 5.65 23.79
C ARG A 135 -32.61 5.45 25.29
N THR A 136 -31.52 5.24 26.03
CA THR A 136 -31.57 5.06 27.49
C THR A 136 -32.10 6.32 28.17
N ASN A 137 -31.65 7.50 27.74
CA ASN A 137 -32.13 8.78 28.27
C ASN A 137 -33.64 8.95 28.06
N ALA A 138 -34.15 8.64 26.87
CA ALA A 138 -35.59 8.70 26.59
C ALA A 138 -36.40 7.72 27.47
N LEU A 139 -35.87 6.52 27.71
CA LEU A 139 -36.49 5.54 28.61
C LEU A 139 -36.52 6.02 30.07
N LEU A 140 -35.41 6.59 30.57
CA LEU A 140 -35.33 7.13 31.92
C LEU A 140 -36.31 8.29 32.12
N GLU A 141 -36.41 9.19 31.15
CA GLU A 141 -37.39 10.29 31.20
C GLU A 141 -38.83 9.76 31.19
N ALA A 142 -39.13 8.73 30.40
CA ALA A 142 -40.45 8.08 30.44
C ALA A 142 -40.76 7.45 31.80
N LYS A 143 -39.81 6.72 32.40
CA LYS A 143 -39.96 6.13 33.75
C LYS A 143 -40.15 7.19 34.83
N LYS A 144 -39.39 8.28 34.77
CA LYS A 144 -39.51 9.42 35.68
C LYS A 144 -40.88 10.07 35.59
N ASN A 145 -41.39 10.31 34.37
CA ASN A 145 -42.72 10.87 34.15
C ASN A 145 -43.83 9.95 34.68
N GLN A 146 -43.72 8.65 34.43
CA GLN A 146 -44.66 7.65 34.94
C GLN A 146 -44.66 7.62 36.48
N LEU A 147 -43.49 7.60 37.12
CA LEU A 147 -43.36 7.57 38.57
C LEU A 147 -43.90 8.85 39.22
N ASN A 148 -43.64 10.02 38.61
CA ASN A 148 -44.21 11.30 39.05
C ASN A 148 -45.74 11.29 38.99
N ALA A 149 -46.33 10.72 37.93
CA ALA A 149 -47.78 10.58 37.83
C ALA A 149 -48.34 9.65 38.92
N GLN A 150 -47.67 8.52 39.19
CA GLN A 150 -48.07 7.57 40.23
C GLN A 150 -47.98 8.17 41.64
N LEU A 151 -46.92 8.94 41.93
CA LEU A 151 -46.75 9.68 43.19
C LEU A 151 -47.83 10.74 43.36
N SER A 152 -48.14 11.50 42.31
CA SER A 152 -49.21 12.51 42.32
C SER A 152 -50.58 11.89 42.62
N GLN A 153 -50.92 10.78 41.95
CA GLN A 153 -52.15 10.04 42.20
C GLN A 153 -52.21 9.47 43.63
N TYR A 154 -51.11 8.92 44.14
CA TYR A 154 -51.02 8.43 45.51
C TYR A 154 -51.28 9.56 46.53
N ASN A 155 -50.61 10.69 46.35
CA ASN A 155 -50.75 11.85 47.24
C ASN A 155 -52.17 12.44 47.21
N GLN A 156 -52.81 12.51 46.05
CA GLN A 156 -54.21 12.92 45.92
C GLN A 156 -55.16 12.00 46.69
N LYS A 157 -54.98 10.68 46.59
CA LYS A 157 -55.79 9.70 47.34
C LYS A 157 -55.63 9.86 48.86
N ILE A 158 -54.39 10.03 49.32
CA ILE A 158 -54.10 10.27 50.75
C ILE A 158 -54.75 11.57 51.22
N ALA A 159 -54.70 12.65 50.43
CA ALA A 159 -55.33 13.91 50.78
C ALA A 159 -56.86 13.80 50.90
N MET A 160 -57.53 13.12 49.97
CA MET A 160 -58.98 12.88 50.03
C MET A 160 -59.38 12.06 51.27
N LEU A 161 -58.60 11.03 51.61
CA LEU A 161 -58.86 10.21 52.80
C LEU A 161 -58.67 10.98 54.10
N ASN A 162 -57.63 11.80 54.20
CA ASN A 162 -57.40 12.65 55.36
C ASN A 162 -58.53 13.66 55.57
N HIS A 163 -59.13 14.16 54.48
CA HIS A 163 -60.32 15.02 54.54
C HIS A 163 -61.58 14.27 55.02
N ASN A 164 -61.71 12.99 54.66
CA ASN A 164 -62.88 12.16 54.98
C ASN A 164 -62.77 11.40 56.33
N GLY A 165 -61.96 11.89 57.28
CA GLY A 165 -61.84 11.29 58.62
C GLY A 165 -60.73 10.25 58.79
N GLY A 166 -59.84 10.12 57.81
CA GLY A 166 -58.63 9.28 57.88
C GLY A 166 -58.77 7.91 57.20
N ILE A 167 -57.68 7.14 57.21
CA ILE A 167 -57.60 5.84 56.52
C ILE A 167 -58.34 4.76 57.33
N ASN A 168 -59.33 4.12 56.69
CA ASN A 168 -60.04 2.96 57.25
C ASN A 168 -59.03 1.81 57.54
N PRO A 169 -59.07 1.18 58.73
CA PRO A 169 -58.20 0.06 59.09
C PRO A 169 -58.12 -1.04 58.02
N ALA A 170 -59.22 -1.35 57.34
CA ALA A 170 -59.28 -2.39 56.30
C ALA A 170 -58.50 -2.03 55.02
N GLN A 171 -58.20 -0.76 54.78
CA GLN A 171 -57.49 -0.27 53.58
C GLN A 171 -56.02 0.12 53.87
N ARG A 172 -55.62 0.18 55.14
CA ARG A 172 -54.31 0.66 55.57
C ARG A 172 -53.16 -0.14 54.97
N ASP A 173 -53.27 -1.46 54.95
CA ASP A 173 -52.22 -2.34 54.42
C ASP A 173 -52.00 -2.14 52.91
N GLN A 174 -53.07 -1.87 52.16
CA GLN A 174 -52.99 -1.61 50.72
C GLN A 174 -52.19 -0.32 50.42
N PHE A 175 -52.39 0.75 51.20
CA PHE A 175 -51.63 1.99 51.05
C PHE A 175 -50.17 1.86 51.48
N ILE A 176 -49.89 1.04 52.49
CA ILE A 176 -48.52 0.72 52.91
C ILE A 176 -47.81 -0.06 51.79
N GLN A 177 -48.46 -1.07 51.22
CA GLN A 177 -47.91 -1.83 50.09
C GLN A 177 -47.65 -0.94 48.87
N GLN A 178 -48.60 -0.07 48.51
CA GLN A 178 -48.42 0.85 47.38
C GLN A 178 -47.25 1.81 47.62
N ARG A 179 -47.10 2.33 48.85
CA ARG A 179 -45.94 3.16 49.23
C ARG A 179 -44.62 2.41 49.07
N HIS A 180 -44.55 1.16 49.52
CA HIS A 180 -43.36 0.34 49.38
C HIS A 180 -43.02 0.07 47.91
N GLN A 181 -44.01 -0.18 47.06
CA GLN A 181 -43.79 -0.33 45.61
C GLN A 181 -43.23 0.95 44.98
N LEU A 182 -43.76 2.13 45.33
CA LEU A 182 -43.24 3.40 44.85
C LEU A 182 -41.81 3.65 45.33
N GLN A 183 -41.49 3.32 46.58
CA GLN A 183 -40.12 3.41 47.11
C GLN A 183 -39.15 2.51 46.37
N GLN A 184 -39.56 1.27 46.05
CA GLN A 184 -38.74 0.36 45.24
C GLN A 184 -38.52 0.89 43.82
N GLN A 185 -39.54 1.48 43.19
CA GLN A 185 -39.41 2.07 41.86
C GLN A 185 -38.49 3.30 41.85
N ILE A 186 -38.55 4.15 42.88
CA ILE A 186 -37.62 5.27 43.09
C ILE A 186 -36.19 4.73 43.16
N PHE A 187 -35.95 3.75 44.03
CA PHE A 187 -34.62 3.18 44.22
C PHE A 187 -34.06 2.55 42.92
N THR A 188 -34.87 1.78 42.19
CA THR A 188 -34.46 1.21 40.91
C THR A 188 -34.14 2.30 39.88
N LEU A 189 -34.97 3.35 39.79
CA LEU A 189 -34.72 4.46 38.86
C LEU A 189 -33.43 5.20 39.21
N GLU A 190 -33.13 5.42 40.49
CA GLU A 190 -31.86 6.00 40.95
C GLU A 190 -30.66 5.15 40.53
N GLN A 191 -30.75 3.82 40.66
CA GLN A 191 -29.70 2.90 40.21
C GLN A 191 -29.49 2.98 38.69
N GLU A 192 -30.57 3.03 37.90
CA GLU A 192 -30.48 3.15 36.45
C GLU A 192 -29.89 4.49 36.00
N ILE A 193 -30.24 5.59 36.68
CA ILE A 193 -29.65 6.92 36.45
C ILE A 193 -28.15 6.90 36.76
N ASN A 194 -27.74 6.26 37.85
CA ASN A 194 -26.32 6.14 38.21
C ASN A 194 -25.54 5.35 37.16
N LEU A 195 -26.10 4.24 36.67
CA LEU A 195 -25.49 3.47 35.57
C LEU A 195 -25.41 4.28 34.27
N TYR A 196 -26.45 5.04 33.94
CA TYR A 196 -26.46 5.95 32.80
C TYR A 196 -25.34 7.01 32.91
N ASN A 197 -25.18 7.62 34.08
CA ASN A 197 -24.11 8.59 34.33
C ASN A 197 -22.71 7.96 34.18
N GLN A 198 -22.52 6.71 34.62
CA GLN A 198 -21.26 5.98 34.40
C GLN A 198 -20.98 5.76 32.91
N LYS A 199 -22.00 5.37 32.12
CA LYS A 199 -21.85 5.22 30.66
C LYS A 199 -21.52 6.55 29.98
N ILE A 200 -22.05 7.67 30.44
CA ILE A 200 -21.68 9.01 29.95
C ILE A 200 -20.21 9.32 30.23
N GLN A 201 -19.70 9.01 31.43
CA GLN A 201 -18.27 9.19 31.76
C GLN A 201 -17.37 8.33 30.88
N GLN A 202 -17.76 7.08 30.61
CA GLN A 202 -17.05 6.20 29.69
C GLN A 202 -17.06 6.75 28.26
N LEU A 203 -18.20 7.27 27.78
CA LEU A 203 -18.30 7.89 26.46
C LEU A 203 -17.34 9.08 26.34
N ASN A 204 -17.30 9.96 27.34
CA ASN A 204 -16.39 11.10 27.35
C ASN A 204 -14.92 10.66 27.28
N SER A 205 -14.55 9.61 28.03
CA SER A 205 -13.20 9.04 27.99
C SER A 205 -12.86 8.49 26.58
N HIS A 206 -13.81 7.86 25.90
CA HIS A 206 -13.62 7.41 24.51
C HIS A 206 -13.51 8.57 23.51
N VAL A 207 -14.22 9.69 23.74
CA VAL A 207 -14.08 10.91 22.93
C VAL A 207 -12.66 11.48 23.08
N ASP A 208 -12.16 11.56 24.31
CA ASP A 208 -10.82 12.06 24.59
C ASP A 208 -9.74 11.19 23.94
N GLU A 209 -9.88 9.86 24.03
CA GLU A 209 -8.99 8.91 23.35
C GLU A 209 -9.01 9.11 21.82
N LEU A 210 -10.20 9.25 21.23
CA LEU A 210 -10.34 9.49 19.79
C LEU A 210 -9.71 10.81 19.35
N ASN A 211 -9.83 11.87 20.15
CA ASN A 211 -9.20 13.15 19.89
C ASN A 211 -7.67 13.02 19.94
N GLN A 212 -7.13 12.29 20.91
CA GLN A 212 -5.69 12.03 21.01
C GLN A 212 -5.16 11.27 19.78
N ILE A 213 -5.85 10.21 19.36
CA ILE A 213 -5.48 9.45 18.15
C ILE A 213 -5.55 10.36 16.91
N ASN A 214 -6.58 11.21 16.80
CA ASN A 214 -6.71 12.15 15.69
C ASN A 214 -5.55 13.16 15.65
N HIS A 215 -5.13 13.68 16.81
CA HIS A 215 -3.95 14.55 16.91
C HIS A 215 -2.66 13.83 16.49
N GLN A 216 -2.46 12.58 16.94
CA GLN A 216 -1.31 11.77 16.57
C GLN A 216 -1.29 11.46 15.06
N LEU A 217 -2.45 11.19 14.47
CA LEU A 217 -2.60 11.00 13.02
C LEU A 217 -2.20 12.26 12.25
N ASN A 218 -2.71 13.42 12.65
CA ASN A 218 -2.38 14.69 12.01
C ASN A 218 -0.87 14.98 12.09
N GLN A 219 -0.25 14.77 13.26
CA GLN A 219 1.19 14.91 13.45
C GLN A 219 1.99 13.92 12.59
N SER A 220 1.55 12.66 12.50
CA SER A 220 2.21 11.63 11.69
C SER A 220 2.16 11.96 10.21
N VAL A 221 1.01 12.45 9.72
CA VAL A 221 0.84 12.91 8.33
C VAL A 221 1.71 14.13 8.05
N GLU A 222 1.76 15.09 8.96
CA GLU A 222 2.63 16.26 8.81
C GLU A 222 4.11 15.87 8.74
N GLN A 223 4.58 15.02 9.67
CA GLN A 223 5.95 14.50 9.66
C GLN A 223 6.26 13.71 8.39
N PHE A 224 5.31 12.89 7.91
CA PHE A 224 5.44 12.15 6.67
C PHE A 224 5.63 13.10 5.48
N ASN A 225 4.78 14.11 5.35
CA ASN A 225 4.86 15.09 4.26
C ASN A 225 6.13 15.95 4.32
N GLN A 226 6.61 16.27 5.53
CA GLN A 226 7.86 17.02 5.72
C GLN A 226 9.09 16.20 5.32
N ARG A 227 9.14 14.93 5.72
CA ARG A 227 10.28 14.02 5.47
C ARG A 227 10.30 13.51 4.04
N PHE A 228 9.16 13.05 3.53
CA PHE A 228 9.07 12.30 2.28
C PHE A 228 8.52 13.16 1.14
N ARG A 229 9.25 14.24 0.81
CA ARG A 229 8.89 15.06 -0.34
C ARG A 229 9.05 14.25 -1.65
N PRO A 230 8.16 14.46 -2.64
CA PRO A 230 8.32 13.85 -3.95
C PRO A 230 9.61 14.36 -4.60
N HIS A 231 10.49 13.45 -5.00
CA HIS A 231 11.68 13.74 -5.78
C HIS A 231 11.80 12.72 -6.90
N LEU A 232 12.33 13.16 -8.03
CA LEU A 232 12.60 12.30 -9.18
C LEU A 232 13.95 11.62 -8.95
N PHE A 233 13.92 10.30 -8.80
CA PHE A 233 15.13 9.47 -8.79
C PHE A 233 14.98 8.36 -9.83
N ASP A 234 16.10 8.01 -10.45
CA ASP A 234 16.16 6.87 -11.35
C ASP A 234 16.23 5.58 -10.52
N LYS A 235 15.20 4.74 -10.66
CA LYS A 235 15.10 3.42 -10.02
C LYS A 235 16.15 2.45 -10.54
N GLY A 236 16.43 2.55 -11.84
CA GLY A 236 17.45 1.80 -12.57
C GLY A 236 18.31 2.72 -13.43
N LEU A 237 19.48 2.23 -13.84
CA LEU A 237 20.33 2.92 -14.80
C LEU A 237 21.18 1.94 -15.61
N PHE A 238 21.00 1.95 -16.92
CA PHE A 238 21.94 1.42 -17.88
C PHE A 238 22.98 2.47 -18.25
N ASN A 239 24.24 2.28 -17.82
CA ASN A 239 25.32 3.24 -18.04
C ASN A 239 26.13 2.99 -19.33
N GLY A 240 25.61 2.18 -20.26
CA GLY A 240 26.32 1.74 -21.46
C GLY A 240 27.17 0.48 -21.28
N LYS A 241 27.34 -0.03 -20.05
CA LYS A 241 28.10 -1.26 -19.79
C LYS A 241 27.35 -2.25 -18.89
N GLN A 242 26.66 -1.74 -17.89
CA GLN A 242 25.96 -2.53 -16.88
C GLN A 242 24.63 -1.86 -16.54
N ILE A 243 23.73 -2.66 -15.97
CA ILE A 243 22.45 -2.20 -15.43
C ILE A 243 22.60 -2.18 -13.91
N ASN A 244 22.39 -1.02 -13.30
CA ASN A 244 22.33 -0.88 -11.86
C ASN A 244 20.89 -0.60 -11.44
N ILE A 245 20.38 -1.38 -10.49
CA ILE A 245 19.08 -1.17 -9.87
C ILE A 245 19.30 -0.68 -8.44
N TYR A 246 18.62 0.40 -8.09
CA TYR A 246 18.81 1.09 -6.82
C TYR A 246 17.55 1.13 -5.95
N GLU A 247 16.36 1.09 -6.56
CA GLU A 247 15.09 1.13 -5.84
C GLU A 247 14.03 0.31 -6.58
N PHE A 248 13.20 -0.42 -5.82
CA PHE A 248 11.92 -0.94 -6.29
C PHE A 248 10.95 -1.14 -5.12
N GLU A 249 9.66 -1.08 -5.44
CA GLU A 249 8.57 -1.26 -4.47
C GLU A 249 8.00 -2.69 -4.46
N SER A 250 8.17 -3.45 -5.54
CA SER A 250 7.66 -4.82 -5.64
C SER A 250 8.42 -5.62 -6.69
N ALA A 251 8.16 -6.93 -6.78
CA ALA A 251 8.72 -7.76 -7.84
C ALA A 251 8.25 -7.32 -9.23
N ASP A 252 7.01 -6.85 -9.37
CA ASP A 252 6.49 -6.31 -10.64
C ASP A 252 7.16 -4.98 -11.02
N ASP A 253 7.39 -4.11 -10.03
CA ASP A 253 8.14 -2.85 -10.23
C ASP A 253 9.57 -3.15 -10.71
N LEU A 254 10.27 -4.05 -10.01
CA LEU A 254 11.61 -4.51 -10.41
C LEU A 254 11.62 -5.11 -11.83
N ARG A 255 10.62 -5.92 -12.16
CA ARG A 255 10.46 -6.53 -13.48
C ARG A 255 10.34 -5.47 -14.58
N LEU A 256 9.50 -4.45 -14.38
CA LEU A 256 9.33 -3.38 -15.37
C LEU A 256 10.54 -2.44 -15.43
N THR A 257 11.18 -2.11 -14.30
CA THR A 257 12.43 -1.35 -14.29
C THR A 257 13.50 -2.11 -15.09
N LEU A 258 13.69 -3.40 -14.85
CA LEU A 258 14.65 -4.20 -15.62
C LEU A 258 14.30 -4.23 -17.11
N ALA A 259 13.01 -4.36 -17.46
CA ALA A 259 12.59 -4.37 -18.85
C ALA A 259 12.89 -3.04 -19.55
N HIS A 260 12.72 -1.91 -18.86
CA HIS A 260 13.10 -0.58 -19.34
C HIS A 260 14.62 -0.47 -19.56
N GLU A 261 15.43 -0.87 -18.58
CA GLU A 261 16.90 -0.85 -18.71
C GLU A 261 17.41 -1.79 -19.81
N PHE A 262 16.73 -2.92 -20.01
CA PHE A 262 16.98 -3.79 -21.16
C PHE A 262 16.67 -3.11 -22.49
N GLY A 263 15.65 -2.25 -22.55
CA GLY A 263 15.38 -1.40 -23.72
C GLY A 263 16.55 -0.47 -24.03
N HIS A 264 17.12 0.19 -23.02
CA HIS A 264 18.35 0.97 -23.18
C HIS A 264 19.55 0.11 -23.59
N ALA A 265 19.66 -1.11 -23.09
CA ALA A 265 20.71 -2.06 -23.51
C ALA A 265 20.51 -2.54 -24.97
N LEU A 266 19.28 -2.51 -25.47
CA LEU A 266 18.99 -2.62 -26.91
C LEU A 266 19.25 -1.31 -27.66
N GLY A 267 19.60 -0.21 -27.00
CA GLY A 267 19.89 1.08 -27.63
C GLY A 267 18.63 1.91 -27.91
N LEU A 268 17.53 1.64 -27.21
CA LEU A 268 16.33 2.48 -27.27
C LEU A 268 16.50 3.70 -26.36
N GLU A 269 16.04 4.86 -26.83
CA GLU A 269 15.92 6.06 -26.01
C GLU A 269 14.52 6.15 -25.38
N HIS A 270 14.33 7.14 -24.52
CA HIS A 270 13.04 7.39 -23.88
C HIS A 270 11.95 7.76 -24.90
N ASN A 271 10.73 7.29 -24.62
CA ASN A 271 9.51 7.73 -25.29
C ASN A 271 8.78 8.80 -24.46
N GLN A 272 7.85 9.52 -25.08
CA GLN A 272 7.00 10.53 -24.42
C GLN A 272 5.60 10.00 -24.06
N ASP A 273 5.21 8.82 -24.57
CA ASP A 273 3.94 8.16 -24.25
C ASP A 273 3.97 7.62 -22.80
N PRO A 274 3.12 8.12 -21.88
CA PRO A 274 3.13 7.72 -20.47
C PRO A 274 2.76 6.25 -20.21
N GLN A 275 2.20 5.55 -21.21
CA GLN A 275 1.89 4.12 -21.11
C GLN A 275 2.99 3.23 -21.70
N ALA A 276 3.97 3.82 -22.40
CA ALA A 276 5.09 3.10 -22.96
C ALA A 276 6.04 2.60 -21.86
N LEU A 277 6.69 1.45 -22.11
CA LEU A 277 7.74 0.93 -21.25
C LEU A 277 8.90 1.90 -21.18
N MET A 278 9.29 2.48 -22.33
CA MET A 278 10.40 3.42 -22.43
C MET A 278 10.06 4.85 -21.98
N TYR A 279 8.92 5.08 -21.33
CA TYR A 279 8.63 6.38 -20.70
C TYR A 279 9.53 6.58 -19.48
N PRO A 280 10.17 7.75 -19.28
CA PRO A 280 11.17 7.95 -18.23
C PRO A 280 10.62 7.87 -16.81
N LEU A 281 9.29 7.93 -16.62
CA LEU A 281 8.65 7.91 -15.31
C LEU A 281 7.65 6.76 -15.21
N MET A 282 7.85 5.84 -14.27
CA MET A 282 6.78 4.89 -13.92
C MET A 282 5.58 5.67 -13.38
N LYS A 283 4.46 5.64 -14.09
CA LYS A 283 3.25 6.38 -13.76
C LYS A 283 1.99 5.59 -14.08
N ASP A 284 1.66 5.45 -15.36
CA ASP A 284 0.37 4.93 -15.82
C ASP A 284 0.49 3.50 -16.40
N GLN A 285 1.66 2.87 -16.29
CA GLN A 285 1.90 1.51 -16.76
C GLN A 285 1.21 0.47 -15.86
N GLN A 286 0.61 -0.55 -16.48
CA GLN A 286 0.00 -1.67 -15.76
C GLN A 286 1.09 -2.63 -15.24
N MET A 287 1.31 -2.65 -13.92
CA MET A 287 2.40 -3.41 -13.31
C MET A 287 2.36 -4.93 -13.55
N GLN A 288 1.20 -5.58 -13.48
CA GLN A 288 1.12 -7.06 -13.51
C GLN A 288 1.04 -7.64 -14.94
N ASN A 289 0.18 -7.07 -15.78
CA ASN A 289 -0.10 -7.58 -17.13
C ASN A 289 0.43 -6.64 -18.21
N PHE A 290 1.59 -6.04 -17.96
CA PHE A 290 2.21 -5.10 -18.88
C PHE A 290 2.42 -5.70 -20.27
N ARG A 291 2.12 -4.92 -21.30
CA ARG A 291 2.40 -5.23 -22.71
C ARG A 291 3.04 -4.01 -23.34
N LEU A 292 4.02 -4.23 -24.21
CA LEU A 292 4.64 -3.15 -24.98
C LEU A 292 3.56 -2.33 -25.69
N SER A 293 3.68 -1.01 -25.61
CA SER A 293 2.79 -0.11 -26.33
C SER A 293 3.20 -0.04 -27.81
N ALA A 294 2.33 0.53 -28.65
CA ALA A 294 2.69 0.81 -30.04
C ALA A 294 3.92 1.74 -30.14
N ALA A 295 4.12 2.61 -29.15
CA ALA A 295 5.25 3.53 -29.10
C ALA A 295 6.57 2.79 -28.81
N ASP A 296 6.57 1.78 -27.93
CA ASP A 296 7.72 0.91 -27.69
C ASP A 296 8.11 0.12 -28.95
N LEU A 297 7.11 -0.42 -29.65
CA LEU A 297 7.32 -1.17 -30.89
C LEU A 297 7.85 -0.27 -32.01
N ALA A 298 7.38 0.98 -32.10
CA ALA A 298 7.87 1.95 -33.07
C ALA A 298 9.33 2.31 -32.82
N LEU A 299 9.76 2.46 -31.56
CA LEU A 299 11.16 2.70 -31.21
C LEU A 299 12.07 1.55 -31.68
N LEU A 300 11.63 0.30 -31.49
CA LEU A 300 12.38 -0.87 -31.96
C LEU A 300 12.48 -0.95 -33.49
N GLN A 301 11.47 -0.49 -34.22
CA GLN A 301 11.46 -0.50 -35.70
C GLN A 301 12.31 0.63 -36.28
N ALA A 302 12.44 1.75 -35.57
CA ALA A 302 13.21 2.92 -35.99
C ALA A 302 14.73 2.78 -35.74
N ARG A 303 15.13 1.70 -35.09
CA ARG A 303 16.51 1.36 -34.71
C ARG A 303 17.31 0.76 -35.87
#